data_AF-A0A832U8L0-F1
#
_entry.id   AF-A0A832U8L0-F1
#
_cell.length_a   1.000
_cell.length_b   1.000
_cell.length_c   1.000
_cell.angle_alpha   90.00
_cell.angle_beta   90.00
_cell.angle_gamma   90.00
#
_symmetry.space_group_name_H-M   'P 1'
#
loop_
_entity.id
_entity.type
_entity.pdbx_description
1 polymer ?
#
loop_
_entity_poly.entity_id
_entity_poly.type
_entity_poly.pdbx_seq_one_letter_code
_entity_poly.pdbx_strand_id
1 'polypeptide(L)'
;MISGGTAKVVASPKPMVPVFVFIPSLYRARLLNLIRGTVPFVVEEDKHLLLHMVQLIIMLKKRRLLKKGDRVVIITEIPVGIPNRTNIIRVQEVP
;
A
#
# COMPACT_ATOMS: atom_id res chain seq x y z
N MET A 1 -11.48 -9.12 2.21
CA MET A 1 -11.58 -9.06 0.73
C MET A 1 -10.96 -7.74 0.24
N ILE A 2 -9.73 -7.77 -0.29
CA ILE A 2 -8.97 -6.55 -0.64
C ILE A 2 -9.51 -5.98 -1.97
N SER A 3 -10.50 -5.09 -1.90
CA SER A 3 -11.25 -4.58 -3.06
C SER A 3 -10.59 -3.41 -3.80
N GLY A 4 -9.60 -2.76 -3.18
CA GLY A 4 -9.00 -1.52 -3.68
C GLY A 4 -9.75 -0.24 -3.27
N GLY A 5 -10.79 -0.35 -2.44
CA GLY A 5 -11.56 0.80 -1.93
C GLY A 5 -10.69 1.83 -1.18
N THR A 6 -9.81 1.37 -0.29
CA THR A 6 -8.87 2.23 0.45
C THR A 6 -7.99 3.05 -0.48
N ALA A 7 -7.45 2.43 -1.54
CA ALA A 7 -6.64 3.14 -2.53
C ALA A 7 -7.41 4.26 -3.24
N LYS A 8 -8.69 4.05 -3.57
CA LYS A 8 -9.56 5.09 -4.14
C LYS A 8 -9.74 6.27 -3.19
N VAL A 9 -9.98 6.00 -1.91
CA VAL A 9 -10.16 7.05 -0.89
C VAL A 9 -8.87 7.86 -0.73
N VAL A 10 -7.73 7.19 -0.60
CA VAL A 10 -6.42 7.84 -0.40
C VAL A 10 -5.98 8.63 -1.64
N ALA A 11 -6.28 8.16 -2.84
CA ALA A 11 -5.93 8.83 -4.09
C ALA A 11 -6.93 9.94 -4.49
N SER A 12 -8.16 9.92 -3.97
CA SER A 12 -9.21 10.92 -4.24
C SER A 12 -8.77 12.38 -4.08
N PRO A 13 -8.07 12.77 -2.99
CA PRO A 13 -7.56 14.14 -2.83
C PRO A 13 -6.41 14.49 -3.80
N LYS A 14 -5.98 13.56 -4.67
CA LYS A 14 -4.90 13.74 -5.66
C LYS A 14 -3.60 14.21 -4.99
N PRO A 15 -3.06 13.44 -4.04
CA PRO A 15 -1.82 13.80 -3.36
C PRO A 15 -0.68 13.98 -4.38
N MET A 16 0.24 14.90 -4.08
CA MET A 16 1.45 15.11 -4.90
C MET A 16 2.47 13.98 -4.76
N VAL A 17 2.25 13.06 -3.81
CA VAL A 17 3.08 11.88 -3.57
C VAL A 17 2.44 10.63 -4.18
N PRO A 18 3.24 9.64 -4.61
CA PRO A 18 2.70 8.39 -5.13
C PRO A 18 1.96 7.60 -4.05
N VAL A 19 0.85 6.97 -4.43
CA VAL A 19 0.10 6.05 -3.58
C VAL A 19 0.48 4.62 -3.96
N PHE A 20 1.42 4.02 -3.23
CA PHE A 20 1.81 2.63 -3.44
C PHE A 20 0.74 1.69 -2.87
N VAL A 21 0.21 0.78 -3.71
CA VAL A 21 -0.89 -0.12 -3.32
C VAL A 21 -0.44 -1.57 -3.43
N PHE A 22 -0.52 -2.34 -2.35
CA PHE A 22 -0.16 -3.75 -2.34
C PHE A 22 -1.41 -4.62 -2.38
N ILE A 23 -1.51 -5.53 -3.34
CA ILE A 23 -2.73 -6.31 -3.58
C ILE A 23 -2.45 -7.71 -4.16
N PRO A 24 -3.14 -8.78 -3.73
CA PRO A 24 -2.87 -10.13 -4.23
C PRO A 24 -3.60 -10.50 -5.52
N SER A 25 -4.21 -9.52 -6.20
CA SER A 25 -4.98 -9.76 -7.41
C SER A 25 -4.43 -8.94 -8.56
N LEU A 26 -3.88 -9.63 -9.57
CA LEU A 26 -3.42 -9.00 -10.81
C LEU A 26 -4.54 -8.23 -11.51
N TYR A 27 -5.76 -8.79 -11.52
CA TYR A 27 -6.94 -8.11 -12.07
C TYR A 27 -7.19 -6.76 -11.39
N ARG A 28 -7.18 -6.73 -10.04
CA ARG A 28 -7.40 -5.49 -9.30
C ARG A 28 -6.22 -4.52 -9.42
N ALA A 29 -4.99 -5.01 -9.48
CA ALA A 29 -3.82 -4.18 -9.76
C ALA A 29 -3.96 -3.46 -11.11
N ARG A 30 -4.43 -4.16 -12.15
CA ARG A 30 -4.70 -3.54 -13.47
C ARG A 30 -5.76 -2.44 -13.40
N LEU A 31 -6.85 -2.66 -12.65
CA LEU A 31 -7.87 -1.64 -12.44
C LEU A 31 -7.34 -0.44 -11.65
N LEU A 32 -6.46 -0.66 -10.68
CA LEU A 32 -5.85 0.40 -9.89
C LEU A 32 -4.99 1.33 -10.76
N ASN A 33 -4.32 0.84 -11.80
CA ASN A 33 -3.58 1.70 -12.73
C ASN A 33 -4.44 2.78 -13.41
N LEU A 34 -5.78 2.62 -13.45
CA LEU A 34 -6.69 3.63 -13.97
C LEU A 34 -6.97 4.76 -12.96
N ILE A 35 -6.57 4.61 -11.70
CA ILE A 35 -6.73 5.60 -10.65
C ILE A 35 -5.47 6.46 -10.58
N ARG A 36 -5.66 7.75 -10.86
CA ARG A 36 -4.60 8.76 -10.85
C ARG A 36 -3.79 8.71 -9.54
N GLY A 37 -2.46 8.69 -9.69
CA GLY A 37 -1.52 8.76 -8.56
C GLY A 37 -1.27 7.43 -7.85
N THR A 38 -1.97 6.36 -8.22
CA THR A 38 -1.72 5.03 -7.64
C THR A 38 -0.66 4.26 -8.42
N VAL A 39 0.14 3.47 -7.70
CA VAL A 39 1.17 2.60 -8.25
C VAL A 39 1.01 1.22 -7.59
N PRO A 40 0.32 0.27 -8.24
CA PRO A 40 0.00 -1.01 -7.66
C PRO A 40 1.15 -2.03 -7.77
N PHE A 41 1.31 -2.85 -6.74
CA PHE A 41 2.21 -4.00 -6.67
C PHE A 41 1.41 -5.25 -6.38
N VAL A 42 1.58 -6.26 -7.24
CA VAL A 42 1.04 -7.59 -6.98
C VAL A 42 1.96 -8.28 -5.98
N VAL A 43 1.41 -8.71 -4.85
CA VAL A 43 2.12 -9.42 -3.78
C VAL A 43 1.33 -10.68 -3.41
N GLU A 44 1.98 -11.72 -2.92
CA GLU A 44 1.27 -12.91 -2.45
C GLU A 44 0.36 -12.58 -1.25
N GLU A 45 -0.77 -13.28 -1.14
CA GLU A 45 -1.71 -13.10 -0.04
C GLU A 45 -1.13 -13.73 1.22
N ASP A 46 -0.48 -12.93 2.05
CA ASP A 46 0.04 -13.37 3.34
C ASP A 46 -0.82 -12.83 4.50
N LYS A 47 -1.24 -13.75 5.38
CA LYS A 47 -2.00 -13.44 6.61
C LYS A 47 -1.16 -12.67 7.63
N HIS A 48 0.16 -12.61 7.46
CA HIS A 48 1.11 -11.94 8.35
C HIS A 48 1.68 -10.62 7.79
N LEU A 49 0.89 -9.89 6.99
CA LEU A 49 1.28 -8.64 6.33
C LEU A 49 1.87 -7.56 7.28
N LEU A 50 1.60 -7.63 8.58
CA LEU A 50 2.20 -6.76 9.60
C LEU A 50 3.72 -6.87 9.70
N LEU A 51 4.24 -8.10 9.69
CA LEU A 51 5.68 -8.35 9.62
C LEU A 51 6.24 -7.91 8.26
N HIS A 52 5.39 -7.89 7.22
CA HIS A 52 5.78 -7.55 5.85
C HIS A 52 5.92 -6.05 5.60
N MET A 53 5.43 -5.15 6.45
CA MET A 53 5.56 -3.70 6.19
C MET A 53 7.02 -3.25 6.01
N VAL A 54 7.92 -3.76 6.84
CA VAL A 54 9.36 -3.48 6.73
C VAL A 54 9.92 -4.05 5.43
N GLN A 55 9.50 -5.25 5.04
CA GLN A 55 9.92 -5.88 3.78
C GLN A 55 9.40 -5.10 2.56
N LEU A 56 8.18 -4.56 2.60
CA LEU A 56 7.64 -3.70 1.56
C LEU A 56 8.43 -2.40 1.43
N ILE A 57 8.80 -1.77 2.55
CA ILE A 57 9.68 -0.58 2.55
C ILE A 57 11.04 -0.92 1.95
N ILE A 58 11.65 -2.05 2.35
CA ILE A 58 12.92 -2.52 1.80
C ILE A 58 12.78 -2.79 0.28
N MET A 59 11.69 -3.41 -0.15
CA MET A 59 11.42 -3.65 -1.57
C MET A 59 11.34 -2.33 -2.35
N LEU A 60 10.59 -1.35 -1.84
CA LEU A 60 10.47 -0.03 -2.46
C LEU A 60 11.82 0.71 -2.51
N LYS A 61 12.62 0.62 -1.44
CA LYS A 61 13.99 1.17 -1.40
C LYS A 61 14.91 0.51 -2.42
N LYS A 62 14.87 -0.83 -2.54
CA LYS A 62 15.62 -1.58 -3.57
C LYS A 62 15.23 -1.17 -4.99
N ARG A 63 13.95 -0.86 -5.21
CA ARG A 63 13.43 -0.33 -6.49
C ARG A 63 13.72 1.16 -6.70
N ARG A 64 14.45 1.82 -5.78
CA ARG A 64 14.75 3.26 -5.81
C ARG A 64 13.51 4.16 -5.79
N LEU A 65 12.39 3.65 -5.26
CA LEU A 65 11.13 4.39 -5.11
C LEU A 65 11.05 5.13 -3.77
N LEU A 66 11.87 4.72 -2.81
CA LEU A 66 12.08 5.38 -1.52
C LEU A 66 13.58 5.50 -1.26
N LYS A 67 13.98 6.49 -0.46
CA LYS A 67 15.34 6.65 0.06
C LYS A 67 15.33 6.71 1.59
N LYS A 68 16.51 6.49 2.18
CA LYS A 68 16.70 6.63 3.63
C LYS A 68 16.30 8.04 4.07
N GLY A 69 15.56 8.14 5.17
CA GLY A 69 15.05 9.40 5.71
C GLY A 69 13.72 9.87 5.10
N ASP A 70 13.19 9.20 4.08
CA ASP A 70 11.84 9.48 3.60
C ASP A 70 10.81 9.17 4.68
N ARG A 71 9.74 9.97 4.76
CA ARG A 71 8.59 9.69 5.63
C ARG A 71 7.48 9.05 4.80
N VAL A 72 7.03 7.88 5.23
CA VAL A 72 5.94 7.14 4.61
C VAL A 72 4.73 7.08 5.53
N VAL A 73 3.53 7.19 4.94
CA VAL A 73 2.26 6.94 5.61
C VAL A 73 1.77 5.58 5.17
N ILE A 74 1.55 4.68 6.11
CA ILE A 74 1.07 3.33 5.87
C ILE A 74 -0.38 3.23 6.33
N ILE A 75 -1.24 2.77 5.43
CA ILE A 75 -2.68 2.59 5.68
C ILE A 75 -3.00 1.12 5.47
N THR A 76 -3.48 0.44 6.50
CA THR A 76 -3.78 -1.00 6.44
C THR A 76 -4.87 -1.42 7.43
N GLU A 77 -5.40 -2.63 7.24
CA GLU A 77 -6.33 -3.30 8.14
C GLU A 77 -5.56 -4.35 8.97
N ILE A 78 -5.80 -4.43 10.29
CA ILE A 78 -5.30 -5.55 11.12
C ILE A 78 -6.51 -6.22 11.80
N PRO A 79 -6.65 -7.56 11.72
CA PRO A 79 -5.90 -8.47 10.86
C PRO A 79 -6.38 -8.40 9.40
N VAL A 80 -5.47 -8.60 8.46
CA VAL A 80 -5.76 -8.55 7.01
C VAL A 80 -6.79 -9.62 6.65
N GLY A 81 -7.85 -9.23 5.94
CA GLY A 81 -8.83 -10.18 5.38
C GLY A 81 -10.24 -10.06 5.97
N ILE A 82 -10.40 -9.45 7.14
CA ILE A 82 -11.72 -9.16 7.73
C ILE A 82 -12.27 -7.87 7.12
N PRO A 83 -13.40 -7.92 6.37
CA PRO A 83 -13.99 -6.74 5.74
C PRO A 83 -14.36 -5.65 6.77
N ASN A 84 -14.32 -4.37 6.35
CA ASN A 84 -14.80 -3.17 7.08
C ASN A 84 -13.93 -2.61 8.22
N ARG A 85 -12.59 -2.80 8.24
CA ARG A 85 -11.73 -2.16 9.26
C ARG A 85 -10.38 -1.68 8.73
N THR A 86 -10.37 -0.58 7.97
CA THR A 86 -9.14 0.21 7.74
C THR A 86 -8.89 1.06 8.97
N ASN A 87 -8.34 0.43 10.03
CA ASN A 87 -8.27 1.04 11.35
C ASN A 87 -6.87 1.57 11.72
N ILE A 88 -5.92 1.59 10.77
CA ILE A 88 -4.53 1.95 11.08
C ILE A 88 -3.96 2.88 10.01
N ILE A 89 -3.53 4.04 10.50
CA ILE A 89 -2.69 5.01 9.79
C ILE A 89 -1.42 5.15 10.63
N ARG A 90 -0.26 4.82 10.04
CA ARG A 90 1.04 4.92 10.71
C ARG A 90 2.00 5.76 9.90
N VAL A 91 2.69 6.68 10.54
CA VAL A 91 3.82 7.40 9.94
C VAL A 91 5.12 6.70 10.35
N GLN A 92 6.00 6.45 9.39
CA GLN A 92 7.30 5.82 9.64
C GLN A 92 8.38 6.47 8.79
N GLU A 93 9.59 6.58 9.33
CA GLU A 93 10.78 6.96 8.58
C GLU A 93 11.44 5.73 7.95
N VAL A 94 11.86 5.86 6.70
CA VAL A 94 12.55 4.80 5.95
C VAL A 94 13.98 4.65 6.47
N PRO A 95 14.38 3.45 6.93
CA PRO A 95 15.74 3.21 7.45
C PRO A 95 16.82 3.26 6.38
#